data_AF-A0A5N6HHI4-F1
#
_entry.id   AF-A0A5N6HHI4-F1
#
_cell.length_a   1.000
_cell.length_b   1.000
_cell.length_c   1.000
_cell.angle_alpha   90.00
_cell.angle_beta   90.00
_cell.angle_gamma   90.00
#
_symmetry.space_group_name_H-M   'P 1'
#
loop_
_entity.id
_entity.type
_entity.pdbx_description
1 polymer ?
#
loop_
_entity_poly.entity_id
_entity_poly.type
_entity_poly.pdbx_seq_one_letter_code
_entity_poly.pdbx_strand_id
1 'polypeptide(L)'
;MGCRGLWNLDIQGKWYRSYHPRAQISHPDDKRTLRRVREVLDKPTDLKGWVLSPCLSPIHSNLDYVYTIDLDAGVFIISLWGKPDGTLVPTAIRIDLARFHEEDFSILINHPLPRPAYLVVDNTSVADGSQYEPLGSETLTFDFGIPTPMNELQELLFTDFVFHWRFHIDDPLTWRYSSTVFKLLCIALLRLAAWDFELPISFSSIPSWRHPEADIYWFHGYLIVLHEDIRSEAMISGAILKAKSYINNLEYECNEVHLILMSPFHVAFVKLLHGTVMASKSLALLTNVSANQCSPGFRALVRVLTSDCRIKSRAYRETWKYDIPPEILQRLLYASEPRDAVAFSQASFVAEQCYYASIPQIKDIVVQTFKSSIPCCGKPGGLKEEGACCSKCYSWQHIGCVGLKNRPLDSNYVCLNCYESRTCTVLDPGRINRTSCRRRREGHPVKVGCSEQSLHLRLLKPSHLRPELRLVGNLWPVLPCLIGYTILFNGAFSGLAYGLENKT
;
A
#
# COMPACT_ATOMS: atom_id res chain seq x y z
N MET A 1 13.66 15.08 -30.81
CA MET A 1 13.11 13.84 -30.23
C MET A 1 11.71 14.16 -29.72
N GLY A 2 10.71 13.31 -29.96
CA GLY A 2 9.34 13.57 -29.52
C GLY A 2 9.18 13.37 -28.00
N CYS A 3 8.28 14.14 -27.37
CA CYS A 3 7.95 13.98 -25.95
C CYS A 3 7.24 12.64 -25.71
N ARG A 4 7.38 12.13 -24.49
CA ARG A 4 6.70 10.93 -24.02
C ARG A 4 5.64 11.26 -22.98
N GLY A 5 4.47 10.64 -23.08
CA GLY A 5 3.40 10.87 -22.13
C GLY A 5 2.15 10.06 -22.39
N LEU A 6 1.13 10.36 -21.61
CA LEU A 6 -0.22 9.84 -21.75
C LEU A 6 -1.26 10.89 -21.35
N TRP A 7 -2.51 10.58 -21.66
CA TRP A 7 -3.68 11.34 -21.26
C TRP A 7 -4.52 10.55 -20.26
N ASN A 8 -4.98 11.22 -19.23
CA ASN A 8 -6.05 10.80 -18.32
C ASN A 8 -7.29 11.68 -18.59
N LEU A 9 -8.47 11.10 -18.42
CA LEU A 9 -9.76 11.77 -18.51
C LEU A 9 -10.62 11.31 -17.32
N ASP A 10 -11.15 12.25 -16.54
CA ASP A 10 -12.23 11.98 -15.58
C ASP A 10 -13.54 12.53 -16.12
N ILE A 11 -14.57 11.68 -16.12
CA ILE A 11 -15.92 12.05 -16.53
C ILE A 11 -16.93 11.17 -15.79
N GLN A 12 -17.85 11.82 -15.07
CA GLN A 12 -18.92 11.15 -14.32
C GLN A 12 -18.39 10.11 -13.32
N GLY A 13 -17.32 10.46 -12.60
CA GLY A 13 -16.66 9.63 -11.59
C GLY A 13 -15.92 8.43 -12.16
N LYS A 14 -15.59 8.42 -13.45
CA LYS A 14 -14.88 7.33 -14.13
C LYS A 14 -13.61 7.83 -14.80
N TRP A 15 -12.53 7.13 -14.49
CA TRP A 15 -11.22 7.39 -15.08
C TRP A 15 -11.04 6.65 -16.40
N TYR A 16 -10.48 7.35 -17.37
CA TYR A 16 -10.04 6.80 -18.64
C TYR A 16 -8.62 7.23 -18.93
N ARG A 17 -7.92 6.42 -19.73
CA ARG A 17 -6.57 6.71 -20.18
C ARG A 17 -6.43 6.52 -21.67
N SER A 18 -5.61 7.34 -22.31
CA SER A 18 -5.26 7.24 -23.71
C SER A 18 -3.75 7.44 -23.87
N TYR A 19 -3.09 6.55 -24.61
CA TYR A 19 -1.66 6.64 -24.85
C TYR A 19 -1.33 6.08 -26.23
N HIS A 20 -0.34 6.69 -26.89
CA HIS A 20 0.21 6.15 -28.12
C HIS A 20 1.06 4.89 -27.80
N PRO A 21 1.10 3.84 -28.64
CA PRO A 21 1.89 2.63 -28.36
C PRO A 21 3.39 2.89 -28.10
N ARG A 22 3.94 3.97 -28.68
CA ARG A 22 5.32 4.44 -28.44
C ARG A 22 5.43 5.51 -27.34
N ALA A 23 4.38 5.68 -26.55
CA ALA A 23 4.18 6.75 -25.56
C ALA A 23 4.37 8.17 -26.11
N GLN A 24 4.28 8.39 -27.43
CA GLN A 24 4.50 9.71 -28.02
C GLN A 24 3.39 10.68 -27.65
N ILE A 25 3.78 11.90 -27.29
CA ILE A 25 2.85 12.98 -26.94
C ILE A 25 3.38 14.33 -27.45
N SER A 26 2.48 15.29 -27.63
CA SER A 26 2.85 16.68 -27.93
C SER A 26 3.23 17.45 -26.67
N HIS A 27 4.12 18.43 -26.81
CA HIS A 27 4.55 19.33 -25.73
C HIS A 27 3.36 20.15 -25.21
N PRO A 28 3.35 20.63 -23.94
CA PRO A 28 2.22 21.40 -23.41
C PRO A 28 1.87 22.63 -24.25
N ASP A 29 2.88 23.33 -24.76
CA ASP A 29 2.73 24.52 -25.60
C ASP A 29 2.41 24.22 -27.09
N ASP A 30 2.30 22.95 -27.48
CA ASP A 30 1.95 22.58 -28.86
C ASP A 30 0.44 22.77 -29.11
N LYS A 31 0.08 23.42 -30.22
CA LYS A 31 -1.30 23.59 -30.69
C LYS A 31 -2.08 22.27 -30.74
N ARG A 32 -1.41 21.14 -30.98
CA ARG A 32 -2.01 19.80 -30.98
C ARG A 32 -2.52 19.38 -29.60
N THR A 33 -1.79 19.73 -28.53
CA THR A 33 -2.21 19.45 -27.14
C THR A 33 -3.49 20.21 -26.82
N LEU A 34 -3.51 21.51 -27.10
CA LEU A 34 -4.69 22.36 -26.87
C LEU A 34 -5.89 21.93 -27.71
N ARG A 35 -5.67 21.58 -28.98
CA ARG A 35 -6.72 21.04 -29.86
C ARG A 35 -7.34 19.78 -29.26
N ARG A 36 -6.52 18.87 -28.72
CA ARG A 36 -6.99 17.64 -28.07
C ARG A 36 -7.86 17.94 -26.85
N VAL A 37 -7.49 18.93 -26.02
CA VAL A 37 -8.32 19.36 -24.89
C VAL A 37 -9.67 19.88 -25.37
N ARG A 38 -9.69 20.75 -26.39
CA ARG A 38 -10.95 21.26 -26.98
C ARG A 38 -11.81 20.15 -27.59
N GLU A 39 -11.22 19.22 -28.32
CA GLU A 39 -11.95 18.06 -28.89
C GLU A 39 -12.67 17.26 -27.79
N VAL A 40 -12.03 17.07 -26.64
CA VAL A 40 -12.63 16.38 -25.49
C VAL A 40 -13.72 17.24 -24.83
N LEU A 41 -13.52 18.55 -24.70
CA LEU A 41 -14.53 19.46 -24.16
C LEU A 41 -15.78 19.55 -25.05
N ASP A 42 -15.60 19.60 -26.37
CA ASP A 42 -16.70 19.69 -27.34
C ASP A 42 -17.48 18.37 -27.44
N LYS A 43 -16.81 17.23 -27.23
CA LYS A 43 -17.37 15.88 -27.34
C LYS A 43 -16.93 14.99 -26.16
N PRO A 44 -17.39 15.28 -24.93
CA PRO A 44 -16.91 14.60 -23.72
C PRO A 44 -17.24 13.11 -23.69
N THR A 45 -18.28 12.69 -24.44
CA THR A 45 -18.70 11.29 -24.55
C THR A 45 -18.00 10.52 -25.67
N ASP A 46 -17.16 11.15 -26.50
CA ASP A 46 -16.39 10.45 -27.54
C ASP A 46 -15.18 9.74 -26.92
N LEU A 47 -15.41 8.53 -26.42
CA LEU A 47 -14.41 7.70 -25.77
C LEU A 47 -13.58 6.87 -26.76
N LYS A 48 -13.58 7.18 -28.06
CA LYS A 48 -12.79 6.44 -29.05
C LYS A 48 -11.29 6.58 -28.77
N GLY A 49 -10.63 5.45 -28.54
CA GLY A 49 -9.19 5.41 -28.22
C GLY A 49 -8.86 5.71 -26.75
N TRP A 50 -9.88 5.80 -25.90
CA TRP A 50 -9.77 5.81 -24.45
C TRP A 50 -10.02 4.41 -23.90
N VAL A 51 -9.29 4.04 -22.86
CA VAL A 51 -9.42 2.77 -22.15
C VAL A 51 -9.82 3.07 -20.71
N LEU A 52 -10.85 2.38 -20.22
CA LEU A 52 -11.27 2.51 -18.82
C LEU A 52 -10.08 2.20 -17.90
N SER A 53 -9.86 3.09 -16.95
CA SER A 53 -8.82 3.01 -15.94
C SER A 53 -9.47 2.97 -14.56
N PRO A 54 -8.97 2.16 -13.63
CA PRO A 54 -9.47 2.14 -12.25
C PRO A 54 -9.18 3.45 -11.50
N CYS A 55 -8.09 4.13 -11.87
CA CYS A 55 -7.65 5.37 -11.26
C CYS A 55 -6.78 6.19 -12.21
N LEU A 56 -6.41 7.38 -11.75
CA LEU A 56 -5.45 8.27 -12.38
C LEU A 56 -4.10 7.56 -12.60
N SER A 57 -3.56 7.65 -13.83
CA SER A 57 -2.19 7.19 -14.11
C SER A 57 -1.19 8.27 -13.68
N PRO A 58 -0.13 7.94 -12.92
CA PRO A 58 0.82 8.93 -12.41
C PRO A 58 1.89 9.29 -13.43
N ILE A 59 2.68 10.31 -13.11
CA ILE A 59 3.93 10.62 -13.82
C ILE A 59 5.01 9.57 -13.49
N HIS A 60 5.36 8.75 -14.49
CA HIS A 60 6.44 7.77 -14.37
C HIS A 60 7.79 8.37 -14.78
N SER A 61 8.91 7.77 -14.35
CA SER A 61 10.27 8.26 -14.65
C SER A 61 10.67 8.24 -16.13
N ASN A 62 9.89 7.58 -16.98
CA ASN A 62 10.12 7.46 -18.43
C ASN A 62 9.14 8.32 -19.25
N LEU A 63 8.28 9.09 -18.59
CA LEU A 63 7.34 10.02 -19.21
C LEU A 63 7.82 11.45 -18.94
N ASP A 64 7.66 12.30 -19.93
CA ASP A 64 7.95 13.73 -19.82
C ASP A 64 6.70 14.46 -19.27
N TYR A 65 5.50 14.07 -19.72
CA TYR A 65 4.24 14.67 -19.30
C TYR A 65 3.14 13.63 -19.08
N VAL A 66 2.25 13.91 -18.14
CA VAL A 66 0.95 13.27 -18.01
C VAL A 66 -0.11 14.36 -17.99
N TYR A 67 -0.99 14.34 -18.97
CA TYR A 67 -2.09 15.29 -19.06
C TYR A 67 -3.35 14.68 -18.46
N THR A 68 -4.06 15.44 -17.64
CA THR A 68 -5.32 15.01 -17.03
C THR A 68 -6.39 16.04 -17.33
N ILE A 69 -7.44 15.63 -18.02
CA ILE A 69 -8.65 16.43 -18.22
C ILE A 69 -9.67 15.91 -17.21
N ASP A 70 -9.91 16.67 -16.15
CA ASP A 70 -10.90 16.34 -15.13
C ASP A 70 -12.13 17.21 -15.39
N LEU A 71 -13.13 16.63 -16.07
CA LEU A 71 -14.36 17.35 -16.42
C LEU A 71 -15.24 17.59 -15.20
N ASP A 72 -15.20 16.68 -14.23
CA ASP A 72 -16.03 16.76 -13.03
C ASP A 72 -15.54 17.88 -12.10
N ALA A 73 -14.22 18.06 -11.98
CA ALA A 73 -13.62 19.16 -11.23
C ALA A 73 -13.36 20.42 -12.07
N GLY A 74 -13.62 20.39 -13.38
CA GLY A 74 -13.48 21.54 -14.27
C GLY A 74 -12.02 21.95 -14.54
N VAL A 75 -11.06 21.02 -14.52
CA VAL A 75 -9.63 21.35 -14.58
C VAL A 75 -8.80 20.51 -15.54
N PHE A 76 -7.82 21.16 -16.14
CA PHE A 76 -6.75 20.55 -16.90
C PHE A 76 -5.47 20.56 -16.08
N ILE A 77 -4.88 19.38 -15.86
CA ILE A 77 -3.66 19.21 -15.06
C ILE A 77 -2.55 18.68 -15.95
N ILE A 78 -1.38 19.30 -15.89
CA ILE A 78 -0.15 18.84 -16.54
C ILE A 78 0.80 18.37 -15.44
N SER A 79 0.95 17.06 -15.29
CA SER A 79 1.92 16.46 -14.36
C SER A 79 3.26 16.23 -15.07
N LEU A 80 4.35 16.63 -14.42
CA LEU A 80 5.72 16.55 -14.95
C LEU A 80 6.73 16.44 -13.81
N TRP A 81 7.98 16.08 -14.14
CA TRP A 81 9.08 16.14 -13.17
C TRP A 81 9.67 17.55 -13.08
N GLY A 82 9.53 18.19 -11.92
CA GLY A 82 10.02 19.54 -11.64
C GLY A 82 11.20 19.55 -10.67
N LYS A 83 11.93 20.67 -10.60
CA LYS A 83 13.03 20.90 -9.64
C LYS A 83 12.83 22.23 -8.88
N PRO A 84 11.77 22.39 -8.08
CA PRO A 84 11.51 23.65 -7.36
C PRO A 84 12.69 24.04 -6.46
N ASP A 85 13.25 23.08 -5.72
CA ASP A 85 14.40 23.30 -4.81
C ASP A 85 15.67 22.55 -5.29
N GLY A 86 15.90 22.54 -6.61
CA GLY A 86 16.99 21.77 -7.23
C GLY A 86 16.80 20.24 -7.20
N THR A 87 15.70 19.78 -6.60
CA THR A 87 15.42 18.38 -6.27
C THR A 87 14.26 17.86 -7.12
N LEU A 88 14.49 16.77 -7.88
CA LEU A 88 13.58 16.31 -8.94
C LEU A 88 12.31 15.60 -8.43
N VAL A 89 11.21 16.33 -8.19
CA VAL A 89 9.94 15.84 -7.63
C VAL A 89 8.84 15.76 -8.71
N PRO A 90 7.81 14.91 -8.53
CA PRO A 90 6.56 15.06 -9.25
C PRO A 90 5.96 16.43 -8.97
N THR A 91 5.56 17.14 -10.01
CA THR A 91 4.92 18.46 -9.96
C THR A 91 3.73 18.49 -10.88
N ALA A 92 2.78 19.39 -10.59
CA ALA A 92 1.60 19.56 -11.42
C ALA A 92 1.34 21.04 -11.69
N ILE A 93 0.86 21.32 -12.90
CA ILE A 93 0.34 22.62 -13.33
C ILE A 93 -1.16 22.45 -13.49
N ARG A 94 -1.96 23.28 -12.81
CA ARG A 94 -3.43 23.23 -12.88
C ARG A 94 -3.94 24.45 -13.65
N ILE A 95 -4.83 24.19 -14.61
CA ILE A 95 -5.45 25.18 -15.47
C ILE A 95 -6.96 24.95 -15.40
N ASP A 96 -7.73 26.03 -15.24
CA ASP A 96 -9.20 25.95 -15.28
C ASP A 96 -9.66 25.66 -16.72
N LEU A 97 -10.56 24.68 -16.90
CA LEU A 97 -11.09 24.33 -18.22
C LEU A 97 -11.93 25.47 -18.83
N ALA A 98 -12.55 26.33 -18.01
CA ALA A 98 -13.32 27.48 -18.49
C ALA A 98 -12.47 28.41 -19.40
N ARG A 99 -11.17 28.51 -19.13
CA ARG A 99 -10.23 29.32 -19.91
C ARG A 99 -10.10 28.86 -21.36
N PHE A 100 -10.39 27.60 -21.67
CA PHE A 100 -10.31 27.10 -23.04
C PHE A 100 -11.45 27.56 -23.94
N HIS A 101 -12.52 28.13 -23.35
CA HIS A 101 -13.64 28.77 -24.04
C HIS A 101 -13.45 30.27 -24.28
N GLU A 102 -12.47 30.92 -23.65
CA GLU A 102 -12.18 32.34 -23.85
C GLU A 102 -11.49 32.56 -25.22
N GLU A 103 -11.97 33.55 -26.00
CA GLU A 103 -11.40 33.90 -27.31
C GLU A 103 -9.89 34.22 -27.21
N ASP A 104 -9.45 34.79 -26.08
CA ASP A 104 -8.07 35.16 -25.78
C ASP A 104 -7.11 33.98 -25.59
N PHE A 105 -7.60 32.80 -25.18
CA PHE A 105 -6.76 31.60 -25.08
C PHE A 105 -6.32 31.09 -26.45
N SER A 106 -7.03 31.48 -27.51
CA SER A 106 -6.63 31.25 -28.89
C SER A 106 -5.48 32.16 -29.34
N ILE A 107 -5.23 33.27 -28.61
CA ILE A 107 -4.19 34.26 -28.89
C ILE A 107 -2.93 34.04 -28.03
N LEU A 108 -3.11 33.54 -26.80
CA LEU A 108 -2.03 33.05 -25.91
C LEU A 108 -1.26 31.84 -26.48
N ILE A 109 -1.72 31.26 -27.59
CA ILE A 109 -1.10 30.17 -28.36
C ILE A 109 0.36 30.46 -28.78
N ASN A 110 0.80 31.73 -28.76
CA ASN A 110 2.16 32.13 -29.14
C ASN A 110 3.05 32.55 -27.96
N HIS A 111 2.56 32.44 -26.72
CA HIS A 111 3.34 32.76 -25.53
C HIS A 111 3.46 31.53 -24.62
N PRO A 112 4.64 31.27 -24.03
CA PRO A 112 4.82 30.18 -23.08
C PRO A 112 3.81 30.34 -21.95
N LEU A 113 3.20 29.23 -21.52
CA LEU A 113 2.28 29.20 -20.38
C LEU A 113 2.87 30.07 -19.24
N PRO A 114 2.13 31.10 -18.74
CA PRO A 114 2.64 32.00 -17.72
C PRO A 114 3.14 31.15 -16.57
N ARG A 115 4.43 31.28 -16.20
CA ARG A 115 5.15 30.46 -15.20
C ARG A 115 4.18 30.11 -14.08
N PRO A 116 3.58 28.91 -14.12
CA PRO A 116 2.57 28.59 -13.15
C PRO A 116 3.29 28.52 -11.82
N ALA A 117 2.72 29.14 -10.79
CA ALA A 117 3.08 28.80 -9.43
C ALA A 117 3.08 27.28 -9.40
N TYR A 118 4.26 26.66 -9.19
CA TYR A 118 4.32 25.23 -9.01
C TYR A 118 3.27 24.94 -7.94
N LEU A 119 2.23 24.19 -8.28
CA LEU A 119 1.56 23.44 -7.25
C LEU A 119 2.55 22.33 -6.90
N VAL A 120 3.62 22.69 -6.16
CA VAL A 120 3.80 22.02 -4.88
C VAL A 120 2.41 22.19 -4.29
N VAL A 121 1.64 21.13 -4.21
CA VAL A 121 0.40 21.18 -3.45
C VAL A 121 0.86 21.55 -2.05
N ASP A 122 0.99 22.85 -1.83
CA ASP A 122 1.18 23.42 -0.53
C ASP A 122 -0.08 22.97 0.16
N ASN A 123 0.17 22.34 1.30
CA ASN A 123 -0.78 21.62 2.09
C ASN A 123 -0.90 20.14 1.63
N THR A 124 -0.12 19.23 2.24
CA THR A 124 -0.73 18.46 3.35
C THR A 124 -1.78 19.36 3.95
N SER A 125 -3.06 19.18 3.63
CA SER A 125 -4.06 19.84 4.44
C SER A 125 -3.81 19.27 5.83
N VAL A 126 -2.98 19.98 6.59
CA VAL A 126 -2.92 19.88 8.02
C VAL A 126 -4.27 20.47 8.33
N ALA A 127 -5.30 19.62 8.23
CA ALA A 127 -6.64 20.01 8.60
C ALA A 127 -6.43 20.61 9.98
N ASP A 128 -6.78 21.89 10.11
CA ASP A 128 -6.39 22.65 11.27
C ASP A 128 -7.01 21.94 12.48
N GLY A 129 -6.13 21.35 13.31
CA GLY A 129 -6.54 20.53 14.44
C GLY A 129 -7.32 21.35 15.47
N SER A 130 -7.34 22.67 15.31
CA SER A 130 -8.15 23.62 16.08
C SER A 130 -9.65 23.28 16.11
N GLN A 131 -10.13 22.47 15.16
CA GLN A 131 -11.54 22.06 15.12
C GLN A 131 -11.90 20.95 16.10
N TYR A 132 -10.92 20.23 16.66
CA TYR A 132 -11.15 19.10 17.55
C TYR A 132 -10.36 19.23 18.84
N GLU A 133 -11.08 19.16 19.96
CA GLU A 133 -10.44 19.01 21.27
C GLU A 133 -9.93 17.57 21.44
N PRO A 134 -8.74 17.36 22.04
CA PRO A 134 -8.25 16.03 22.38
C PRO A 134 -9.24 15.31 23.28
N LEU A 135 -9.77 14.18 22.82
CA LEU A 135 -10.49 13.24 23.67
C LEU A 135 -9.48 12.67 24.67
N GLY A 136 -9.72 12.85 25.97
CA GLY A 136 -8.91 12.19 27.01
C GLY A 136 -8.93 10.68 26.79
N SER A 137 -7.87 10.14 26.18
CA SER A 137 -7.76 8.74 25.79
C SER A 137 -6.64 8.06 26.54
N GLU A 138 -6.89 6.85 27.02
CA GLU A 138 -5.84 6.01 27.57
C GLU A 138 -4.91 5.51 26.45
N THR A 139 -3.64 5.28 26.79
CA THR A 139 -2.66 4.79 25.81
C THR A 139 -2.87 3.30 25.55
N LEU A 140 -3.18 2.95 24.31
CA LEU A 140 -3.19 1.57 23.85
C LEU A 140 -1.76 1.09 23.59
N THR A 141 -1.28 0.13 24.39
CA THR A 141 0.02 -0.52 24.22
C THR A 141 -0.13 -1.85 23.48
N PHE A 142 0.90 -2.20 22.71
CA PHE A 142 0.96 -3.46 21.99
C PHE A 142 2.08 -4.32 22.54
N ASP A 143 1.76 -5.57 22.87
CA ASP A 143 2.75 -6.61 23.10
C ASP A 143 2.82 -7.50 21.85
N PHE A 144 3.80 -7.21 20.99
CA PHE A 144 4.05 -7.99 19.80
C PHE A 144 5.09 -9.06 20.10
N GLY A 145 4.63 -10.32 20.09
CA GLY A 145 5.50 -11.49 20.23
C GLY A 145 6.49 -11.67 19.07
N ILE A 146 7.20 -12.80 19.09
CA ILE A 146 8.20 -13.15 18.08
C ILE A 146 7.56 -13.13 16.67
N PRO A 147 8.20 -12.52 15.66
CA PRO A 147 7.72 -12.59 14.27
C PRO A 147 7.59 -14.02 13.74
N THR A 148 6.48 -14.30 13.05
CA THR A 148 6.26 -15.58 12.36
C THR A 148 6.82 -15.54 10.93
N PRO A 149 7.02 -16.69 10.26
CA PRO A 149 7.42 -16.71 8.85
C PRO A 149 6.45 -15.94 7.94
N MET A 150 5.15 -15.94 8.26
CA MET A 150 4.14 -15.15 7.56
C MET A 150 4.40 -13.66 7.70
N ASN A 151 4.77 -13.19 8.91
CA ASN A 151 5.09 -11.78 9.13
C ASN A 151 6.28 -11.33 8.27
N GLU A 152 7.33 -12.13 8.15
CA GLU A 152 8.46 -11.81 7.26
C GLU A 152 8.02 -11.69 5.80
N LEU A 153 7.17 -12.60 5.32
CA LEU A 153 6.63 -12.52 3.96
C LEU A 153 5.71 -11.31 3.77
N GLN A 154 4.86 -10.98 4.74
CA GLN A 154 4.01 -9.78 4.71
C GLN A 154 4.85 -8.51 4.59
N GLU A 155 5.92 -8.40 5.37
CA GLU A 155 6.86 -7.29 5.28
C GLU A 155 7.55 -7.22 3.90
N LEU A 156 7.93 -8.37 3.33
CA LEU A 156 8.47 -8.46 1.97
C LEU A 156 7.47 -7.98 0.92
N LEU A 157 6.26 -8.54 0.90
CA LEU A 157 5.18 -8.20 -0.01
C LEU A 157 4.87 -6.69 0.06
N PHE A 158 4.86 -6.11 1.26
CA PHE A 158 4.68 -4.67 1.45
C PHE A 158 5.77 -3.85 0.75
N THR A 159 7.05 -4.17 0.99
CA THR A 159 8.14 -3.39 0.38
C THR A 159 8.15 -3.52 -1.13
N ASP A 160 7.84 -4.71 -1.67
CA ASP A 160 7.69 -4.92 -3.12
C ASP A 160 6.48 -4.17 -3.69
N PHE A 161 5.36 -4.15 -2.95
CA PHE A 161 4.16 -3.41 -3.33
C PHE A 161 4.45 -1.92 -3.40
N VAL A 162 5.02 -1.34 -2.35
CA VAL A 162 5.41 0.07 -2.33
C VAL A 162 6.40 0.36 -3.45
N PHE A 163 7.36 -0.54 -3.71
CA PHE A 163 8.28 -0.38 -4.83
C PHE A 163 7.55 -0.35 -6.18
N HIS A 164 6.63 -1.28 -6.43
CA HIS A 164 5.87 -1.35 -7.68
C HIS A 164 4.98 -0.11 -7.88
N TRP A 165 4.29 0.30 -6.82
CA TRP A 165 3.30 1.38 -6.82
C TRP A 165 3.88 2.77 -6.50
N ARG A 166 5.20 2.88 -6.35
CA ARG A 166 5.88 4.10 -5.89
C ARG A 166 5.48 5.36 -6.65
N PHE A 167 5.20 5.30 -7.96
CA PHE A 167 4.81 6.50 -8.72
C PHE A 167 3.41 6.99 -8.36
N HIS A 168 2.50 6.10 -7.95
CA HIS A 168 1.20 6.52 -7.42
C HIS A 168 1.40 7.09 -6.01
N ILE A 169 2.20 6.40 -5.17
CA ILE A 169 2.46 6.79 -3.78
C ILE A 169 3.25 8.09 -3.67
N ASP A 170 4.18 8.38 -4.58
CA ASP A 170 5.02 9.56 -4.57
C ASP A 170 4.32 10.81 -5.12
N ASP A 171 3.15 10.66 -5.75
CA ASP A 171 2.42 11.74 -6.42
C ASP A 171 1.49 12.46 -5.44
N PRO A 172 1.75 13.74 -5.12
CA PRO A 172 0.93 14.52 -4.18
C PRO A 172 -0.54 14.66 -4.57
N LEU A 173 -0.88 14.52 -5.86
CA LEU A 173 -2.27 14.55 -6.31
C LEU A 173 -3.10 13.40 -5.71
N THR A 174 -2.43 12.34 -5.24
CA THR A 174 -3.08 11.16 -4.68
C THR A 174 -3.21 11.21 -3.15
N TRP A 175 -2.60 12.20 -2.49
CA TRP A 175 -2.43 12.27 -1.04
C TRP A 175 -3.63 12.82 -0.26
N ARG A 176 -4.84 12.50 -0.72
CA ARG A 176 -6.10 12.88 -0.06
C ARG A 176 -6.87 11.62 0.25
N TYR A 177 -7.56 11.57 1.39
CA TYR A 177 -8.31 10.35 1.73
C TYR A 177 -9.48 10.10 0.75
N SER A 178 -9.98 11.16 0.10
CA SER A 178 -11.00 11.08 -0.94
C SER A 178 -10.48 10.58 -2.28
N SER A 179 -9.16 10.53 -2.48
CA SER A 179 -8.55 10.02 -3.71
C SER A 179 -8.85 8.54 -3.90
N THR A 180 -9.35 8.16 -5.08
CA THR A 180 -9.53 6.77 -5.50
C THR A 180 -8.22 5.97 -5.38
N VAL A 181 -7.08 6.59 -5.72
CA VAL A 181 -5.76 5.96 -5.59
C VAL A 181 -5.46 5.62 -4.14
N PHE A 182 -5.72 6.54 -3.20
CA PHE A 182 -5.52 6.27 -1.79
C PHE A 182 -6.45 5.16 -1.29
N LYS A 183 -7.73 5.17 -1.64
CA LYS A 183 -8.68 4.11 -1.25
C LYS A 183 -8.24 2.74 -1.77
N LEU A 184 -7.75 2.67 -3.01
CA LEU A 184 -7.16 1.46 -3.61
C LEU A 184 -5.90 0.99 -2.86
N LEU A 185 -5.00 1.90 -2.51
CA LEU A 185 -3.79 1.58 -1.75
C LEU A 185 -4.14 1.12 -0.33
N CYS A 186 -5.08 1.78 0.35
CA CYS A 186 -5.54 1.39 1.68
C CYS A 186 -6.04 -0.05 1.71
N ILE A 187 -6.97 -0.41 0.83
CA ILE A 187 -7.51 -1.77 0.82
C ILE A 187 -6.45 -2.80 0.43
N ALA A 188 -5.51 -2.45 -0.46
CA ALA A 188 -4.39 -3.32 -0.80
C ALA A 188 -3.46 -3.55 0.40
N LEU A 189 -3.09 -2.49 1.14
CA LEU A 189 -2.26 -2.61 2.35
C LEU A 189 -2.96 -3.43 3.42
N LEU A 190 -4.25 -3.23 3.64
CA LEU A 190 -5.04 -4.03 4.58
C LEU A 190 -5.07 -5.52 4.19
N ARG A 191 -5.27 -5.83 2.90
CA ARG A 191 -5.25 -7.21 2.39
C ARG A 191 -3.90 -7.88 2.53
N LEU A 192 -2.81 -7.17 2.20
CA LEU A 192 -1.46 -7.68 2.43
C LEU A 192 -1.20 -7.92 3.93
N ALA A 193 -1.63 -6.99 4.78
CA ALA A 193 -1.46 -7.09 6.22
C ALA A 193 -2.31 -8.19 6.86
N ALA A 194 -3.48 -8.52 6.32
CA ALA A 194 -4.34 -9.61 6.79
C ALA A 194 -4.08 -10.95 6.09
N TRP A 195 -3.12 -11.02 5.16
CA TRP A 195 -2.89 -12.21 4.34
C TRP A 195 -4.16 -12.66 3.58
N ASP A 196 -4.91 -11.68 3.04
CA ASP A 196 -6.20 -11.84 2.36
C ASP A 196 -6.04 -11.63 0.84
N PHE A 197 -5.54 -12.67 0.18
CA PHE A 197 -5.30 -12.68 -1.27
C PHE A 197 -5.31 -14.10 -1.87
N GLU A 198 -5.40 -14.15 -3.20
CA GLU A 198 -5.38 -15.37 -4.00
C GLU A 198 -4.05 -15.47 -4.80
N LEU A 199 -3.67 -16.69 -5.23
CA LEU A 199 -2.45 -16.96 -6.01
C LEU A 199 -2.59 -17.47 -7.48
N PRO A 200 -3.65 -17.16 -8.25
CA PRO A 200 -3.79 -17.70 -9.60
C PRO A 200 -2.93 -16.95 -10.63
N ILE A 201 -2.37 -17.68 -11.59
CA ILE A 201 -1.43 -17.18 -12.61
C ILE A 201 -2.15 -16.24 -13.60
N SER A 202 -2.12 -14.94 -13.32
CA SER A 202 -2.54 -13.91 -14.26
C SER A 202 -1.67 -12.66 -14.11
N PHE A 203 -1.38 -11.98 -15.22
CA PHE A 203 -0.54 -10.79 -15.23
C PHE A 203 -1.28 -9.65 -15.97
N SER A 204 -1.79 -8.68 -15.21
CA SER A 204 -2.34 -7.43 -15.77
C SER A 204 -1.63 -6.22 -15.17
N SER A 205 -1.08 -5.31 -15.95
CA SER A 205 -0.25 -4.21 -15.44
C SER A 205 -1.02 -3.01 -14.87
N ILE A 206 -2.28 -3.18 -14.44
CA ILE A 206 -3.20 -2.09 -14.04
C ILE A 206 -3.98 -2.52 -12.80
N PRO A 207 -4.14 -1.66 -11.77
CA PRO A 207 -4.77 -2.05 -10.50
C PRO A 207 -6.28 -2.17 -10.64
N SER A 208 -6.79 -3.35 -10.94
CA SER A 208 -8.22 -3.54 -11.24
C SER A 208 -9.06 -3.99 -10.04
N TRP A 209 -8.50 -3.98 -8.82
CA TRP A 209 -9.23 -4.41 -7.64
C TRP A 209 -10.22 -3.35 -7.18
N ARG A 210 -11.29 -3.81 -6.52
CA ARG A 210 -12.31 -2.92 -5.97
C ARG A 210 -11.90 -2.40 -4.60
N HIS A 211 -12.34 -1.19 -4.28
CA HIS A 211 -12.26 -0.62 -2.93
C HIS A 211 -13.67 -0.27 -2.44
N PRO A 212 -13.88 -0.18 -1.11
CA PRO A 212 -15.12 0.36 -0.55
C PRO A 212 -15.33 1.81 -0.99
N GLU A 213 -16.57 2.17 -1.34
CA GLU A 213 -16.93 3.55 -1.71
C GLU A 213 -16.94 4.47 -0.48
N ALA A 214 -17.48 3.94 0.64
CA ALA A 214 -17.55 4.63 1.92
C ALA A 214 -16.17 4.77 2.57
N ASP A 215 -15.99 5.86 3.33
CA ASP A 215 -14.77 6.12 4.10
C ASP A 215 -14.74 5.35 5.43
N ILE A 216 -15.84 4.67 5.77
CA ILE A 216 -15.97 3.84 6.96
C ILE A 216 -16.53 2.48 6.52
N TYR A 217 -15.83 1.39 6.86
CA TYR A 217 -16.23 0.05 6.49
C TYR A 217 -15.62 -1.01 7.41
N TRP A 218 -16.25 -2.19 7.49
CA TRP A 218 -15.73 -3.32 8.24
C TRP A 218 -14.72 -4.13 7.42
N PHE A 219 -13.63 -4.53 8.05
CA PHE A 219 -12.60 -5.40 7.48
C PHE A 219 -12.03 -6.32 8.56
N HIS A 220 -12.18 -7.64 8.39
CA HIS A 220 -11.70 -8.67 9.35
C HIS A 220 -12.04 -8.35 10.82
N GLY A 221 -13.27 -7.90 11.08
CA GLY A 221 -13.75 -7.57 12.44
C GLY A 221 -13.22 -6.24 13.02
N TYR A 222 -12.55 -5.42 12.22
CA TYR A 222 -12.17 -4.05 12.54
C TYR A 222 -13.00 -3.06 11.74
N LEU A 223 -13.38 -1.96 12.38
CA LEU A 223 -14.00 -0.84 11.69
C LEU A 223 -12.89 0.08 11.18
N ILE A 224 -12.70 0.09 9.88
CA ILE A 224 -11.72 0.93 9.19
C ILE A 224 -12.32 2.33 9.04
N VAL A 225 -11.55 3.36 9.37
CA VAL A 225 -11.95 4.76 9.24
C VAL A 225 -10.88 5.52 8.48
N LEU A 226 -11.23 5.97 7.28
CA LEU A 226 -10.37 6.85 6.48
C LEU A 226 -10.56 8.30 6.92
N HIS A 227 -9.43 8.99 7.12
CA HIS A 227 -9.38 10.36 7.58
C HIS A 227 -8.25 11.15 6.90
N GLU A 228 -8.38 12.47 6.81
CA GLU A 228 -7.41 13.35 6.12
C GLU A 228 -6.04 13.32 6.80
N ASP A 229 -6.02 13.44 8.12
CA ASP A 229 -4.82 13.34 8.95
C ASP A 229 -5.15 12.66 10.27
N ILE A 230 -4.16 11.99 10.88
CA ILE A 230 -4.23 11.37 12.20
C ILE A 230 -2.88 11.49 12.95
N ARG A 231 -2.05 12.48 12.61
CA ARG A 231 -0.74 12.69 13.26
C ARG A 231 -0.86 13.20 14.69
N SER A 232 -1.81 14.10 14.96
CA SER A 232 -2.04 14.67 16.29
C SER A 232 -3.20 13.96 17.01
N GLU A 233 -3.22 14.05 18.33
CA GLU A 233 -4.30 13.49 19.17
C GLU A 233 -5.66 14.14 18.87
N ALA A 234 -5.69 15.44 18.55
CA ALA A 234 -6.88 16.15 18.09
C ALA A 234 -7.45 15.53 16.80
N MET A 235 -6.60 15.21 15.83
CA MET A 235 -7.03 14.61 14.57
C MET A 235 -7.50 13.16 14.73
N ILE A 236 -6.84 12.40 15.61
CA ILE A 236 -7.32 11.08 16.04
C ILE A 236 -8.71 11.21 16.69
N SER A 237 -8.92 12.25 17.50
CA SER A 237 -10.21 12.50 18.17
C SER A 237 -11.32 12.77 17.15
N GLY A 238 -11.06 13.59 16.13
CA GLY A 238 -12.00 13.80 15.02
C GLY A 238 -12.37 12.51 14.28
N ALA A 239 -11.39 11.65 14.00
CA ALA A 239 -11.65 10.35 13.38
C ALA A 239 -12.48 9.41 14.30
N ILE A 240 -12.26 9.46 15.61
CA ILE A 240 -13.06 8.71 16.59
C ILE A 240 -14.50 9.23 16.65
N LEU A 241 -14.72 10.54 16.61
CA LEU A 241 -16.06 11.12 16.56
C LEU A 241 -16.79 10.73 15.28
N LYS A 242 -16.11 10.75 14.13
CA LYS A 242 -16.62 10.23 12.85
C LYS A 242 -17.07 8.77 12.98
N ALA A 243 -16.26 7.94 13.65
CA ALA A 243 -16.59 6.54 13.90
C ALA A 243 -17.77 6.36 14.87
N LYS A 244 -17.82 7.12 15.97
CA LYS A 244 -18.93 7.08 16.94
C LYS A 244 -20.26 7.47 16.30
N SER A 245 -20.26 8.49 15.44
CA SER A 245 -21.45 8.88 14.68
C SER A 245 -21.95 7.71 13.82
N TYR A 246 -21.04 7.02 13.12
CA TYR A 246 -21.39 5.83 12.34
C TYR A 246 -21.95 4.69 13.22
N ILE A 247 -21.31 4.38 14.34
CA ILE A 247 -21.72 3.29 15.25
C ILE A 247 -23.07 3.60 15.91
N ASN A 248 -23.30 4.83 16.35
CA ASN A 248 -24.55 5.23 17.01
C ASN A 248 -25.76 5.15 16.07
N ASN A 249 -25.54 5.20 14.76
CA ASN A 249 -26.59 5.00 13.76
C ASN A 249 -26.89 3.52 13.49
N LEU A 250 -26.14 2.58 14.08
CA LEU A 250 -26.42 1.15 13.96
C LEU A 250 -27.48 0.76 14.99
N GLU A 251 -28.43 -0.09 14.59
CA GLU A 251 -29.53 -0.59 15.44
C GLU A 251 -29.06 -1.55 16.56
N TYR A 252 -27.77 -1.88 16.62
CA TYR A 252 -27.21 -2.87 17.55
C TYR A 252 -26.22 -2.22 18.52
N GLU A 253 -26.34 -2.54 19.80
CA GLU A 253 -25.37 -2.15 20.82
C GLU A 253 -24.05 -2.91 20.62
N CYS A 254 -23.01 -2.20 20.17
CA CYS A 254 -21.64 -2.71 20.17
C CYS A 254 -20.91 -2.30 21.45
N ASN A 255 -20.77 -3.25 22.38
CA ASN A 255 -20.07 -3.03 23.65
C ASN A 255 -18.55 -2.83 23.50
N GLU A 256 -17.96 -3.42 22.47
CA GLU A 256 -16.53 -3.33 22.15
C GLU A 256 -16.32 -3.19 20.64
N VAL A 257 -15.70 -2.08 20.21
CA VAL A 257 -15.35 -1.84 18.81
C VAL A 257 -13.87 -1.58 18.67
N HIS A 258 -13.23 -2.26 17.73
CA HIS A 258 -11.84 -2.01 17.36
C HIS A 258 -11.79 -1.24 16.06
N LEU A 259 -11.07 -0.13 16.09
CA LEU A 259 -10.92 0.78 14.98
C LEU A 259 -9.49 0.69 14.44
N ILE A 260 -9.37 0.76 13.12
CA ILE A 260 -8.11 1.07 12.44
C ILE A 260 -8.33 2.39 11.71
N LEU A 261 -7.70 3.44 12.22
CA LEU A 261 -7.72 4.77 11.62
C LEU A 261 -6.61 4.85 10.60
N MET A 262 -6.91 5.23 9.36
CA MET A 262 -5.91 5.36 8.30
C MET A 262 -5.99 6.75 7.67
N SER A 263 -4.83 7.36 7.49
CA SER A 263 -4.63 8.53 6.63
C SER A 263 -3.62 8.17 5.53
N PRO A 264 -3.38 9.06 4.53
CA PRO A 264 -2.42 8.83 3.45
C PRO A 264 -1.07 8.25 3.89
N PHE A 265 -0.58 8.66 5.06
CA PHE A 265 0.77 8.29 5.51
C PHE A 265 0.82 7.64 6.89
N HIS A 266 -0.28 7.62 7.63
CA HIS A 266 -0.29 7.17 9.02
C HIS A 266 -1.40 6.16 9.28
N VAL A 267 -1.19 5.36 10.32
CA VAL A 267 -2.18 4.46 10.90
C VAL A 267 -2.19 4.61 12.41
N ALA A 268 -3.37 4.53 13.01
CA ALA A 268 -3.54 4.47 14.45
C ALA A 268 -4.63 3.44 14.78
N PHE A 269 -4.58 2.89 15.98
CA PHE A 269 -5.50 1.86 16.44
C PHE A 269 -6.24 2.37 17.65
N VAL A 270 -7.54 2.12 17.70
CA VAL A 270 -8.39 2.54 18.81
C VAL A 270 -9.26 1.39 19.27
N LYS A 271 -9.42 1.26 20.57
CA LYS A 271 -10.41 0.37 21.19
C LYS A 271 -11.44 1.23 21.90
N LEU A 272 -12.70 1.08 21.50
CA LEU A 272 -13.86 1.66 22.19
C LEU A 272 -14.47 0.57 23.07
N LEU A 273 -14.56 0.82 24.38
CA LEU A 273 -15.12 -0.13 25.35
C LEU A 273 -15.97 0.62 26.36
N HIS A 274 -17.29 0.38 26.39
CA HIS A 274 -18.23 1.00 27.34
C HIS A 274 -18.06 2.52 27.54
N GLY A 275 -17.84 3.26 26.44
CA GLY A 275 -17.62 4.71 26.47
C GLY A 275 -16.16 5.14 26.69
N THR A 276 -15.30 4.26 27.21
CA THR A 276 -13.85 4.50 27.33
C THR A 276 -13.15 4.36 25.98
N VAL A 277 -12.20 5.27 25.73
CA VAL A 277 -11.41 5.34 24.51
C VAL A 277 -9.96 5.03 24.85
N MET A 278 -9.42 3.96 24.28
CA MET A 278 -7.98 3.66 24.29
C MET A 278 -7.42 3.84 22.89
N ALA A 279 -6.42 4.70 22.72
CA ALA A 279 -5.83 5.01 21.42
C ALA A 279 -4.31 4.75 21.41
N SER A 280 -3.80 4.23 20.31
CA SER A 280 -2.37 4.14 20.07
C SER A 280 -1.82 5.48 19.60
N LYS A 281 -0.49 5.63 19.67
CA LYS A 281 0.19 6.70 18.93
C LYS A 281 -0.02 6.53 17.42
N SER A 282 0.08 7.63 16.70
CA SER A 282 0.10 7.64 15.23
C SER A 282 1.40 7.03 14.71
N LEU A 283 1.28 6.03 13.84
CA LEU A 283 2.43 5.30 13.27
C LEU A 283 2.55 5.61 11.79
N ALA A 284 3.77 5.85 11.32
CA ALA A 284 4.02 6.04 9.89
C ALA A 284 3.73 4.74 9.12
N LEU A 285 2.72 4.78 8.26
CA LEU A 285 2.32 3.72 7.34
C LEU A 285 3.17 3.75 6.07
N LEU A 286 3.46 4.93 5.54
CA LEU A 286 4.30 5.14 4.37
C LEU A 286 5.41 6.16 4.68
N THR A 287 6.62 5.86 4.24
CA THR A 287 7.85 6.63 4.48
C THR A 287 8.71 6.62 3.22
N ASN A 288 9.68 7.53 3.15
CA ASN A 288 10.65 7.60 2.04
C ASN A 288 11.45 6.31 1.80
N VAL A 289 11.50 5.42 2.79
CA VAL A 289 12.24 4.16 2.76
C VAL A 289 11.33 2.94 2.66
N SER A 290 9.99 3.13 2.54
CA SER A 290 9.02 2.03 2.57
C SER A 290 9.16 1.02 1.43
N ALA A 291 9.74 1.41 0.29
CA ALA A 291 10.11 0.47 -0.77
C ALA A 291 11.30 -0.43 -0.42
N ASN A 292 12.06 -0.12 0.63
CA ASN A 292 13.28 -0.83 1.03
C ASN A 292 13.18 -1.48 2.41
N GLN A 293 12.33 -0.96 3.28
CA GLN A 293 12.18 -1.39 4.67
C GLN A 293 10.71 -1.29 5.04
N CYS A 294 10.20 -2.28 5.78
CA CYS A 294 8.84 -2.23 6.27
C CYS A 294 8.66 -1.06 7.26
N SER A 295 7.53 -0.34 7.14
CA SER A 295 7.19 0.80 7.97
C SER A 295 6.66 0.36 9.34
N PRO A 296 6.80 1.19 10.40
CA PRO A 296 6.21 0.88 11.71
C PRO A 296 4.72 0.60 11.64
N GLY A 297 3.98 1.41 10.88
CA GLY A 297 2.54 1.29 10.73
C GLY A 297 2.15 -0.02 10.07
N PHE A 298 2.85 -0.44 9.02
CA PHE A 298 2.55 -1.71 8.36
C PHE A 298 2.93 -2.91 9.23
N ARG A 299 4.06 -2.87 9.96
CA ARG A 299 4.38 -3.92 10.96
C ARG A 299 3.29 -4.05 12.01
N ALA A 300 2.83 -2.92 12.56
CA ALA A 300 1.75 -2.93 13.54
C ALA A 300 0.44 -3.48 12.93
N LEU A 301 0.09 -3.11 11.69
CA LEU A 301 -1.09 -3.66 11.00
C LEU A 301 -1.03 -5.17 10.86
N VAL A 302 0.10 -5.70 10.39
CA VAL A 302 0.33 -7.15 10.27
C VAL A 302 0.11 -7.82 11.62
N ARG A 303 0.72 -7.30 12.69
CA ARG A 303 0.55 -7.89 14.01
C ARG A 303 -0.86 -7.75 14.56
N VAL A 304 -1.57 -6.67 14.29
CA VAL A 304 -2.95 -6.48 14.74
C VAL A 304 -3.90 -7.42 14.00
N LEU A 305 -3.69 -7.64 12.71
CA LEU A 305 -4.57 -8.45 11.86
C LEU A 305 -4.26 -9.95 11.91
N THR A 306 -3.03 -10.36 12.22
CA THR A 306 -2.64 -11.78 12.14
C THR A 306 -1.90 -12.32 13.36
N SER A 307 -1.84 -11.60 14.50
CA SER A 307 -1.16 -12.11 15.71
C SER A 307 -2.07 -13.02 16.54
N ASP A 308 -1.52 -14.16 16.94
CA ASP A 308 -2.13 -15.15 17.83
C ASP A 308 -2.57 -14.56 19.18
N CYS A 309 -1.91 -13.51 19.67
CA CYS A 309 -2.16 -12.97 21.02
C CYS A 309 -3.61 -12.50 21.20
N ARG A 310 -4.20 -11.86 20.17
CA ARG A 310 -5.60 -11.43 20.22
C ARG A 310 -6.56 -12.60 20.02
N ILE A 311 -6.25 -13.52 19.11
CA ILE A 311 -7.15 -14.60 18.73
C ILE A 311 -7.33 -15.59 19.89
N LYS A 312 -6.27 -15.86 20.67
CA LYS A 312 -6.33 -16.66 21.90
C LYS A 312 -7.31 -16.10 22.93
N SER A 313 -7.41 -14.77 23.02
CA SER A 313 -8.34 -14.10 23.95
C SER A 313 -9.81 -14.14 23.53
N ARG A 314 -10.14 -14.73 22.36
CA ARG A 314 -11.52 -14.80 21.87
C ARG A 314 -12.00 -16.22 21.57
N ALA A 315 -11.09 -17.15 21.31
CA ALA A 315 -11.44 -18.54 21.03
C ALA A 315 -12.29 -19.19 22.13
N TYR A 316 -12.12 -18.81 23.40
CA TYR A 316 -12.97 -19.34 24.49
C TYR A 316 -14.45 -18.93 24.38
N ARG A 317 -14.77 -17.88 23.60
CA ARG A 317 -16.16 -17.43 23.38
C ARG A 317 -16.88 -18.31 22.36
N GLU A 318 -16.14 -19.10 21.59
CA GLU A 318 -16.70 -19.97 20.58
C GLU A 318 -16.90 -21.38 21.16
N THR A 319 -18.04 -22.00 20.86
CA THR A 319 -18.32 -23.37 21.26
C THR A 319 -18.59 -24.21 20.03
N TRP A 320 -17.74 -25.19 19.79
CA TRP A 320 -17.92 -26.18 18.74
C TRP A 320 -18.71 -27.36 19.29
N LYS A 321 -19.74 -27.80 18.56
CA LYS A 321 -20.54 -28.97 18.95
C LYS A 321 -19.69 -30.26 18.96
N TYR A 322 -18.68 -30.32 18.10
CA TYR A 322 -17.75 -31.44 17.99
C TYR A 322 -16.33 -30.90 18.11
N ASP A 323 -15.51 -31.58 18.89
CA ASP A 323 -14.09 -31.26 19.00
C ASP A 323 -13.37 -31.70 17.72
N ILE A 324 -12.88 -30.73 16.94
CA ILE A 324 -12.12 -31.00 15.72
C ILE A 324 -10.64 -30.78 16.03
N PRO A 325 -9.80 -31.83 15.94
CA PRO A 325 -8.36 -31.69 16.14
C PRO A 325 -7.74 -30.63 15.21
N PRO A 326 -6.79 -29.80 15.70
CA PRO A 326 -6.13 -28.77 14.91
C PRO A 326 -5.51 -29.30 13.60
N GLU A 327 -5.05 -30.55 13.59
CA GLU A 327 -4.47 -31.19 12.41
C GLU A 327 -5.52 -31.40 11.30
N ILE A 328 -6.77 -31.66 11.65
CA ILE A 328 -7.87 -31.79 10.69
C ILE A 328 -8.23 -30.41 10.14
N LEU A 329 -8.35 -29.40 11.01
CA LEU A 329 -8.58 -28.01 10.59
C LEU A 329 -7.49 -27.52 9.64
N GLN A 330 -6.24 -27.82 9.95
CA GLN A 330 -5.11 -27.46 9.10
C GLN A 330 -5.18 -28.17 7.73
N ARG A 331 -5.57 -29.45 7.69
CA ARG A 331 -5.77 -30.17 6.43
C ARG A 331 -6.92 -29.58 5.60
N LEU A 332 -8.01 -29.16 6.24
CA LEU A 332 -9.13 -28.49 5.56
C LEU A 332 -8.67 -27.17 4.95
N LEU A 333 -7.91 -26.37 5.69
CA LEU A 333 -7.34 -25.12 5.20
C LEU A 333 -6.40 -25.34 4.00
N TYR A 334 -5.55 -26.37 4.03
CA TYR A 334 -4.66 -26.69 2.91
C TYR A 334 -5.36 -27.30 1.69
N ALA A 335 -6.52 -27.93 1.89
CA ALA A 335 -7.34 -28.49 0.82
C ALA A 335 -8.27 -27.44 0.18
N SER A 336 -8.51 -26.33 0.86
CA SER A 336 -9.39 -25.26 0.40
C SER A 336 -8.70 -24.37 -0.63
N GLU A 337 -9.47 -23.85 -1.57
CA GLU A 337 -9.00 -22.75 -2.43
C GLU A 337 -8.65 -21.53 -1.55
N PRO A 338 -7.68 -20.68 -1.94
CA PRO A 338 -7.22 -19.56 -1.11
C PRO A 338 -8.35 -18.66 -0.57
N ARG A 339 -9.36 -18.40 -1.41
CA ARG A 339 -10.52 -17.59 -1.03
C ARG A 339 -11.40 -18.27 0.01
N ASP A 340 -11.61 -19.57 -0.13
CA ASP A 340 -12.42 -20.36 0.79
C ASP A 340 -11.68 -20.57 2.12
N ALA A 341 -10.35 -20.69 2.09
CA ALA A 341 -9.52 -20.75 3.29
C ALA A 341 -9.63 -19.47 4.13
N VAL A 342 -9.59 -18.29 3.49
CA VAL A 342 -9.81 -16.99 4.16
C VAL A 342 -11.24 -16.89 4.69
N ALA A 343 -12.25 -17.26 3.91
CA ALA A 343 -13.63 -17.21 4.36
C ALA A 343 -13.87 -18.16 5.56
N PHE A 344 -13.26 -19.35 5.54
CA PHE A 344 -13.33 -20.30 6.63
C PHE A 344 -12.62 -19.80 7.88
N SER A 345 -11.45 -19.15 7.73
CA SER A 345 -10.74 -18.55 8.87
C SER A 345 -11.55 -17.43 9.53
N GLN A 346 -12.33 -16.66 8.76
CA GLN A 346 -13.20 -15.61 9.29
C GLN A 346 -14.47 -16.14 9.98
N ALA A 347 -14.85 -17.39 9.72
CA ALA A 347 -16.08 -17.97 10.29
C ALA A 347 -15.90 -18.44 11.74
N SER A 348 -14.66 -18.61 12.21
CA SER A 348 -14.35 -19.20 13.52
C SER A 348 -13.03 -18.66 14.06
N PHE A 349 -12.97 -18.31 15.36
CA PHE A 349 -11.73 -17.93 16.03
C PHE A 349 -10.72 -19.08 16.10
N VAL A 350 -11.19 -20.33 16.18
CA VAL A 350 -10.32 -21.51 16.15
C VAL A 350 -9.74 -21.70 14.75
N ALA A 351 -10.56 -21.57 13.70
CA ALA A 351 -10.08 -21.64 12.31
C ALA A 351 -9.13 -20.48 11.98
N GLU A 352 -9.39 -19.27 12.49
CA GLU A 352 -8.52 -18.09 12.38
C GLU A 352 -7.14 -18.36 12.99
N GLN A 353 -7.09 -18.94 14.18
CA GLN A 353 -5.85 -19.38 14.82
C GLN A 353 -5.08 -20.38 13.95
N CYS A 354 -5.75 -21.43 13.46
CA CYS A 354 -5.10 -22.42 12.61
C CYS A 354 -4.61 -21.83 11.28
N TYR A 355 -5.36 -20.90 10.72
CA TYR A 355 -5.03 -20.22 9.47
C TYR A 355 -3.75 -19.39 9.61
N TYR A 356 -3.65 -18.52 10.63
CA TYR A 356 -2.47 -17.67 10.81
C TYR A 356 -1.27 -18.37 11.44
N ALA A 357 -1.48 -19.52 12.11
CA ALA A 357 -0.40 -20.42 12.51
C ALA A 357 0.23 -21.18 11.32
N SER A 358 -0.45 -21.18 10.16
CA SER A 358 0.03 -21.78 8.92
C SER A 358 0.20 -20.71 7.82
N ILE A 359 0.76 -21.09 6.67
CA ILE A 359 0.83 -20.22 5.48
C ILE A 359 0.13 -20.98 4.33
N PRO A 360 -1.21 -21.10 4.36
CA PRO A 360 -1.92 -22.04 3.50
C PRO A 360 -1.75 -21.73 2.01
N GLN A 361 -1.66 -20.45 1.62
CA GLN A 361 -1.43 -20.06 0.23
C GLN A 361 -0.05 -20.45 -0.29
N ILE A 362 0.96 -20.57 0.57
CA ILE A 362 2.36 -20.83 0.16
C ILE A 362 2.93 -22.02 0.92
N LYS A 363 2.19 -23.14 0.89
CA LYS A 363 2.43 -24.33 1.71
C LYS A 363 3.79 -25.02 1.53
N ASP A 364 4.43 -24.86 0.38
CA ASP A 364 5.69 -25.53 0.06
C ASP A 364 6.93 -24.67 0.36
N ILE A 365 6.74 -23.42 0.82
CA ILE A 365 7.82 -22.46 1.07
C ILE A 365 8.12 -22.34 2.56
N VAL A 366 9.37 -22.61 2.92
CA VAL A 366 9.92 -22.34 4.25
C VAL A 366 10.87 -21.16 4.18
N VAL A 367 10.51 -20.06 4.85
CA VAL A 367 11.34 -18.86 4.96
C VAL A 367 12.63 -19.17 5.72
N GLN A 368 13.78 -18.85 5.13
CA GLN A 368 15.08 -19.15 5.73
C GLN A 368 15.65 -17.98 6.55
N THR A 369 15.25 -16.74 6.23
CA THR A 369 15.79 -15.54 6.87
C THR A 369 14.70 -14.56 7.22
N PHE A 370 14.85 -13.91 8.38
CA PHE A 370 13.94 -12.95 8.98
C PHE A 370 14.54 -11.54 9.01
N LYS A 371 15.23 -11.14 7.94
CA LYS A 371 16.01 -9.90 7.94
C LYS A 371 15.12 -8.66 8.01
N SER A 372 13.87 -8.73 7.57
CA SER A 372 12.94 -7.61 7.66
C SER A 372 12.37 -7.46 9.08
N SER A 373 11.85 -8.55 9.64
CA SER A 373 11.17 -8.54 10.94
C SER A 373 12.14 -8.63 12.13
N ILE A 374 13.29 -9.31 11.95
CA ILE A 374 14.37 -9.51 12.93
C ILE A 374 15.71 -8.99 12.37
N PRO A 375 15.89 -7.67 12.27
CA PRO A 375 17.04 -7.08 11.57
C PRO A 375 18.39 -7.28 12.27
N CYS A 376 18.43 -7.71 13.54
CA CYS A 376 19.68 -7.84 14.28
C CYS A 376 20.57 -8.98 13.75
N CYS A 377 20.00 -10.10 13.32
CA CYS A 377 20.74 -11.24 12.76
C CYS A 377 19.99 -12.01 11.68
N GLY A 378 18.70 -11.72 11.46
CA GLY A 378 17.87 -12.39 10.47
C GLY A 378 17.59 -13.88 10.75
N LYS A 379 17.87 -14.38 11.96
CA LYS A 379 17.53 -15.74 12.38
C LYS A 379 16.16 -15.75 13.06
N PRO A 380 15.35 -16.81 12.88
CA PRO A 380 14.12 -16.97 13.65
C PRO A 380 14.44 -17.09 15.14
N GLY A 381 13.63 -16.47 15.99
CA GLY A 381 13.71 -16.65 17.44
C GLY A 381 13.29 -18.05 17.84
N GLY A 382 14.12 -18.77 18.59
CA GLY A 382 13.75 -20.05 19.20
C GLY A 382 12.75 -19.88 20.36
N LEU A 383 12.05 -20.95 20.74
CA LEU A 383 11.08 -20.95 21.86
C LEU A 383 11.66 -20.48 23.21
N LYS A 384 13.00 -20.45 23.36
CA LYS A 384 13.72 -20.04 24.58
C LYS A 384 14.46 -18.71 24.43
N GLU A 385 14.40 -18.08 23.25
CA GLU A 385 15.15 -16.85 23.00
C GLU A 385 14.33 -15.63 23.40
N GLU A 386 14.87 -14.88 24.35
CA GLU A 386 14.29 -13.61 24.77
C GLU A 386 14.60 -12.52 23.75
N GLY A 387 13.60 -11.69 23.45
CA GLY A 387 13.74 -10.55 22.55
C GLY A 387 12.94 -9.35 22.99
N ALA A 388 13.30 -8.21 22.43
CA ALA A 388 12.66 -6.93 22.68
C ALA A 388 12.11 -6.37 21.37
N CYS A 389 10.90 -5.80 21.44
CA CYS A 389 10.32 -5.05 20.33
C CYS A 389 10.74 -3.58 20.45
N CYS A 390 11.19 -2.98 19.34
CA CYS A 390 11.48 -1.55 19.30
C CYS A 390 10.18 -0.74 19.40
N SER A 391 10.07 0.14 20.39
CA SER A 391 8.92 1.02 20.62
C SER A 391 8.63 2.01 19.48
N LYS A 392 9.59 2.25 18.57
CA LYS A 392 9.44 3.16 17.42
C LYS A 392 9.10 2.47 16.11
N CYS A 393 9.82 1.41 15.74
CA CYS A 393 9.65 0.74 14.44
C CYS A 393 8.95 -0.62 14.52
N TYR A 394 8.70 -1.12 15.73
CA TYR A 394 8.15 -2.45 16.02
C TYR A 394 8.94 -3.63 15.43
N SER A 395 10.21 -3.42 15.04
CA SER A 395 11.11 -4.52 14.71
C SER A 395 11.47 -5.29 15.97
N TRP A 396 11.49 -6.62 15.89
CA TRP A 396 11.87 -7.47 17.01
C TRP A 396 13.38 -7.75 16.98
N GLN A 397 14.05 -7.79 18.13
CA GLN A 397 15.48 -8.05 18.21
C GLN A 397 15.81 -9.00 19.36
N HIS A 398 16.75 -9.92 19.13
CA HIS A 398 17.26 -10.78 20.19
C HIS A 398 18.00 -9.93 21.24
N ILE A 399 17.69 -10.11 22.52
CA ILE A 399 18.36 -9.41 23.63
C ILE A 399 19.88 -9.62 23.57
N GLY A 400 20.31 -10.84 23.20
CA GLY A 400 21.71 -11.19 23.03
C GLY A 400 22.42 -10.47 21.89
N CYS A 401 21.72 -10.12 20.81
CA CYS A 401 22.31 -9.39 19.68
C CYS A 401 22.49 -7.89 19.99
N VAL A 402 21.70 -7.34 20.91
CA VAL A 402 21.67 -5.91 21.22
C VAL A 402 22.35 -5.57 22.55
N GLY A 403 22.97 -6.54 23.21
CA GLY A 403 23.73 -6.35 24.44
C GLY A 403 22.88 -6.05 25.68
N LEU A 404 21.61 -6.44 25.69
CA LEU A 404 20.67 -6.14 26.79
C LEU A 404 20.58 -7.22 27.88
N LYS A 405 21.45 -8.24 27.86
CA LYS A 405 21.38 -9.45 28.72
C LYS A 405 21.26 -9.19 30.23
N ASN A 406 21.66 -8.01 30.72
CA ASN A 406 21.70 -7.66 32.15
C ASN A 406 20.85 -6.43 32.49
N ARG A 407 19.97 -5.95 31.60
CA ARG A 407 19.08 -4.81 31.87
C ARG A 407 17.63 -5.29 32.01
N PRO A 408 16.84 -4.70 32.93
CA PRO A 408 15.39 -4.90 32.89
C PRO A 408 14.87 -4.48 31.51
N LEU A 409 13.97 -5.30 30.95
CA LEU A 409 13.25 -5.00 29.72
C LEU A 409 12.34 -3.80 29.98
N ASP A 410 12.88 -2.59 29.86
CA ASP A 410 12.05 -1.40 29.82
C ASP A 410 11.17 -1.47 28.57
N SER A 411 9.88 -1.17 28.75
CA SER A 411 8.87 -1.08 27.68
C SER A 411 9.20 -0.06 26.59
N ASN A 412 10.28 0.72 26.78
CA ASN A 412 10.72 1.80 25.89
C ASN A 412 12.01 1.47 25.10
N TYR A 413 12.33 0.19 24.86
CA TYR A 413 13.46 -0.17 24.01
C TYR A 413 13.40 0.53 22.64
N VAL A 414 14.51 1.12 22.21
CA VAL A 414 14.66 1.75 20.88
C VAL A 414 15.87 1.13 20.20
N CYS A 415 15.67 0.59 18.99
CA CYS A 415 16.77 -0.02 18.25
C CYS A 415 17.72 1.01 17.64
N LEU A 416 18.96 0.58 17.33
CA LEU A 416 20.01 1.43 16.77
C LEU A 416 19.55 2.20 15.52
N ASN A 417 18.83 1.53 14.60
CA ASN A 417 18.33 2.16 13.38
C ASN A 417 17.31 3.29 13.65
N CYS A 418 16.55 3.20 14.75
CA CYS A 418 15.64 4.26 15.17
C CYS A 418 16.32 5.33 16.02
N TYR A 419 17.37 4.95 16.76
CA TYR A 419 18.19 5.89 17.52
C TYR A 419 18.93 6.84 16.58
N GLU A 420 19.52 6.30 15.50
CA GLU A 420 20.19 7.07 14.44
C GLU A 420 19.23 7.74 13.45
N SER A 421 17.90 7.70 13.69
CA SER A 421 16.86 8.29 12.84
C SER A 421 16.87 7.81 11.37
N ARG A 422 17.38 6.61 11.09
CA ARG A 422 17.51 6.06 9.72
C ARG A 422 16.21 5.49 9.14
N THR A 423 15.22 5.22 9.98
CA THR A 423 14.03 4.39 9.64
C THR A 423 12.71 5.17 9.59
N CYS A 424 12.61 6.30 10.29
CA CYS A 424 11.34 7.03 10.47
C CYS A 424 11.42 8.42 9.83
N THR A 425 11.49 8.47 8.49
CA THR A 425 11.43 9.74 7.75
C THR A 425 10.03 9.96 7.20
N VAL A 426 9.52 11.18 7.31
CA VAL A 426 8.24 11.63 6.72
C VAL A 426 8.29 11.39 5.21
N LEU A 427 7.15 11.01 4.60
CA LEU A 427 7.07 10.83 3.16
C LEU A 427 7.14 12.19 2.45
N ASP A 428 8.11 12.35 1.55
CA ASP A 428 8.25 13.52 0.69
C ASP A 428 7.96 13.14 -0.78
N PRO A 429 7.44 14.08 -1.60
CA PRO A 429 7.08 13.80 -2.98
C PRO A 429 8.27 13.24 -3.79
N GLY A 430 8.05 12.16 -4.53
CA GLY A 430 9.07 11.52 -5.38
C GLY A 430 10.20 10.79 -4.64
N ARG A 431 10.21 10.77 -3.31
CA ARG A 431 11.40 10.36 -2.55
C ARG A 431 11.51 8.85 -2.43
N ILE A 432 10.40 8.09 -2.47
CA ILE A 432 10.45 6.62 -2.55
C ILE A 432 11.13 6.19 -3.84
N ASN A 433 10.75 6.76 -4.98
CA ASN A 433 11.39 6.45 -6.26
C ASN A 433 12.88 6.80 -6.23
N ARG A 434 13.28 7.94 -5.66
CA ARG A 434 14.72 8.28 -5.60
C ARG A 434 15.53 7.32 -4.73
N THR A 435 14.99 6.90 -3.59
CA THR A 435 15.71 5.97 -2.68
C THR A 435 15.73 4.54 -3.19
N SER A 436 14.80 4.15 -4.07
CA SER A 436 14.65 2.76 -4.53
C SER A 436 15.03 2.51 -5.98
N CYS A 437 14.96 3.50 -6.90
CA CYS A 437 15.13 3.27 -8.34
C CYS A 437 16.47 2.68 -8.77
N ARG A 438 17.54 2.89 -7.97
CA ARG A 438 18.88 2.36 -8.25
C ARG A 438 19.19 1.05 -7.52
N ARG A 439 18.28 0.57 -6.68
CA ARG A 439 18.49 -0.66 -5.90
C ARG A 439 17.95 -1.85 -6.67
N ARG A 440 18.80 -2.86 -6.87
CA ARG A 440 18.35 -4.17 -7.36
C ARG A 440 17.58 -4.85 -6.22
N ARG A 441 16.38 -5.35 -6.52
CA ARG A 441 15.62 -6.18 -5.58
C ARG A 441 16.32 -7.53 -5.47
N GLU A 442 16.84 -7.82 -4.29
CA GLU A 442 17.41 -9.13 -3.97
C GLU A 442 16.28 -10.15 -3.81
N GLY A 443 16.58 -11.41 -4.12
CA GLY A 443 15.64 -12.50 -3.86
C GLY A 443 15.63 -12.85 -2.38
N HIS A 444 14.46 -13.21 -1.87
CA HIS A 444 14.34 -13.62 -0.48
C HIS A 444 14.69 -15.11 -0.32
N PRO A 445 15.66 -15.49 0.53
CA PRO A 445 16.04 -16.89 0.69
C PRO A 445 14.89 -17.73 1.25
N VAL A 446 14.55 -18.79 0.51
CA VAL A 446 13.50 -19.74 0.85
C VAL A 446 13.95 -21.17 0.60
N LYS A 447 13.25 -22.12 1.19
CA LYS A 447 13.40 -23.54 0.91
C LYS A 447 12.09 -24.08 0.37
N VAL A 448 12.15 -24.78 -0.76
CA VAL A 448 11.00 -25.43 -1.40
C VAL A 448 11.22 -26.93 -1.38
N GLY A 449 10.44 -27.64 -0.57
CA GLY A 449 10.73 -29.04 -0.23
C GLY A 449 12.13 -29.18 0.38
N CYS A 450 13.05 -29.85 -0.32
CA CYS A 450 14.44 -30.02 0.10
C CYS A 450 15.43 -29.03 -0.55
N SER A 451 14.98 -28.21 -1.50
CA SER A 451 15.85 -27.37 -2.33
C SER A 451 15.92 -25.94 -1.81
N GLU A 452 17.14 -25.40 -1.70
CA GLU A 452 17.35 -23.97 -1.43
C GLU A 452 17.11 -23.13 -2.69
N GLN A 453 16.22 -22.15 -2.56
CA GLN A 453 15.84 -21.25 -3.64
C GLN A 453 15.76 -19.81 -3.13
N SER A 454 15.56 -18.88 -4.06
CA SER A 454 15.34 -17.48 -3.78
C SER A 454 14.02 -17.05 -4.42
N LEU A 455 13.16 -16.41 -3.64
CA LEU A 455 11.89 -15.84 -4.08
C LEU A 455 12.14 -14.44 -4.66
N HIS A 456 11.97 -14.26 -5.97
CA HIS A 456 12.27 -13.02 -6.68
C HIS A 456 11.01 -12.34 -7.22
N LEU A 457 10.88 -11.04 -6.96
CA LEU A 457 9.86 -10.21 -7.59
C LEU A 457 10.05 -10.16 -9.12
N ARG A 458 8.97 -10.44 -9.86
CA ARG A 458 8.88 -10.39 -11.32
C ARG A 458 8.17 -9.11 -11.75
N LEU A 459 8.96 -8.16 -12.25
CA LEU A 459 8.45 -6.85 -12.71
C LEU A 459 7.94 -6.86 -14.16
N LEU A 460 8.27 -7.91 -14.93
CA LEU A 460 7.98 -8.02 -16.35
C LEU A 460 7.18 -9.28 -16.64
N LYS A 461 6.40 -9.24 -17.72
CA LYS A 461 5.75 -10.44 -18.27
C LYS A 461 6.80 -11.53 -18.54
N PRO A 462 6.46 -12.81 -18.34
CA PRO A 462 7.31 -13.93 -18.71
C PRO A 462 7.78 -13.81 -20.15
N SER A 463 9.04 -14.19 -20.42
CA SER A 463 9.63 -14.05 -21.75
C SER A 463 8.84 -14.75 -22.86
N HIS A 464 8.20 -15.88 -22.57
CA HIS A 464 7.34 -16.60 -23.52
C HIS A 464 6.04 -15.87 -23.89
N LEU A 465 5.58 -14.93 -23.06
CA LEU A 465 4.41 -14.06 -23.30
C LEU A 465 4.80 -12.68 -23.85
N ARG A 466 6.07 -12.50 -24.25
CA ARG A 466 6.61 -11.27 -24.82
C ARG A 466 6.97 -11.49 -26.28
N PRO A 467 5.99 -11.46 -27.21
CA PRO A 467 6.24 -11.69 -28.64
C PRO A 467 7.27 -10.71 -29.22
N GLU A 468 7.45 -9.53 -28.63
CA GLU A 468 8.48 -8.56 -29.00
C GLU A 468 9.91 -9.06 -28.77
N LEU A 469 10.14 -9.98 -27.83
CA LEU A 469 11.47 -10.56 -27.60
C LEU A 469 11.89 -11.48 -28.76
N ARG A 470 10.93 -12.00 -29.55
CA ARG A 470 11.23 -12.79 -30.76
C ARG A 470 11.91 -11.96 -31.84
N LEU A 471 11.75 -10.63 -31.81
CA LEU A 471 12.35 -9.69 -32.75
C LEU A 471 13.75 -9.22 -32.34
N VAL A 472 14.21 -9.53 -31.12
CA VAL A 472 15.48 -9.05 -30.55
C VAL A 472 16.65 -10.01 -30.81
N GLY A 473 16.42 -11.12 -31.53
CA GLY A 473 17.43 -11.98 -32.15
C GLY A 473 18.66 -12.33 -31.30
N ASN A 474 18.65 -13.50 -30.65
CA ASN A 474 19.82 -14.25 -30.14
C ASN A 474 20.93 -13.51 -29.33
N LEU A 475 20.80 -12.23 -28.97
CA LEU A 475 21.89 -11.50 -28.34
C LEU A 475 22.05 -11.79 -26.84
N TRP A 476 21.07 -12.42 -26.18
CA TRP A 476 21.25 -13.17 -24.93
C TRP A 476 20.09 -14.15 -24.73
N PRO A 477 20.32 -15.38 -24.22
CA PRO A 477 19.24 -16.23 -23.76
C PRO A 477 18.56 -15.54 -22.57
N VAL A 478 17.42 -14.90 -22.82
CA VAL A 478 16.58 -14.36 -21.76
C VAL A 478 16.06 -15.56 -20.97
N LEU A 479 16.57 -15.76 -19.74
CA LEU A 479 16.09 -16.82 -18.87
C LEU A 479 14.55 -16.79 -18.82
N PRO A 480 13.88 -17.95 -18.83
CA PRO A 480 12.45 -17.98 -18.62
C PRO A 480 12.18 -17.40 -17.22
N CYS A 481 11.75 -16.14 -17.19
CA CYS A 481 11.28 -15.46 -15.98
C CYS A 481 9.93 -16.06 -15.59
N LEU A 482 9.94 -17.33 -15.18
CA LEU A 482 8.75 -18.06 -14.77
C LEU A 482 8.17 -17.35 -13.55
N ILE A 483 6.86 -17.21 -13.58
CA ILE A 483 6.06 -16.71 -12.48
C ILE A 483 5.51 -17.96 -11.78
N GLY A 484 5.95 -18.17 -10.55
CA GLY A 484 5.43 -19.22 -9.67
C GLY A 484 4.22 -18.76 -8.87
N TYR A 485 4.17 -17.47 -8.51
CA TYR A 485 3.10 -16.90 -7.68
C TYR A 485 2.70 -15.52 -8.16
N THR A 486 1.42 -15.18 -8.05
CA THR A 486 0.85 -13.87 -8.41
C THR A 486 -0.17 -13.49 -7.36
N ILE A 487 0.00 -12.33 -6.73
CA ILE A 487 -0.94 -11.90 -5.69
C ILE A 487 -2.14 -11.25 -6.36
N LEU A 488 -3.34 -11.80 -6.15
CA LEU A 488 -4.60 -11.20 -6.58
C LEU A 488 -5.47 -10.76 -5.40
N PHE A 489 -6.20 -9.67 -5.59
CA PHE A 489 -7.23 -9.17 -4.69
C PHE A 489 -8.60 -9.35 -5.35
N ASN A 490 -9.40 -10.31 -4.88
CA ASN A 490 -10.70 -10.66 -5.47
C ASN A 490 -10.61 -10.91 -6.99
N GLY A 491 -9.67 -11.76 -7.43
CA GLY A 491 -9.44 -12.02 -8.86
C GLY A 491 -8.75 -10.92 -9.66
N ALA A 492 -8.41 -9.77 -9.08
CA ALA A 492 -7.68 -8.69 -9.76
C ALA A 492 -6.20 -8.67 -9.38
N PHE A 493 -5.30 -8.52 -10.35
CA PHE A 493 -3.85 -8.53 -10.11
C PHE A 493 -3.38 -7.31 -9.31
N SER A 494 -2.64 -7.57 -8.24
CA SER A 494 -2.12 -6.55 -7.31
C SER A 494 -0.90 -5.78 -7.81
N GLY A 495 -0.28 -6.20 -8.91
CA GLY A 495 1.05 -5.73 -9.33
C GLY A 495 2.20 -6.64 -8.88
N LEU A 496 1.94 -7.61 -7.99
CA LEU A 496 2.96 -8.50 -7.44
C LEU A 496 2.94 -9.89 -8.09
N ALA A 497 4.08 -10.26 -8.64
CA ALA A 497 4.34 -11.59 -9.17
C ALA A 497 5.73 -12.05 -8.71
N TYR A 498 5.89 -13.32 -8.41
CA TYR A 498 7.12 -13.91 -7.89
C TYR A 498 7.53 -15.13 -8.68
N GLY A 499 8.83 -15.32 -8.85
CA GLY A 499 9.43 -16.54 -9.37
C GLY A 499 10.43 -17.12 -8.38
N LEU A 500 10.65 -18.42 -8.50
CA LEU A 500 11.66 -19.13 -7.72
C LEU A 500 12.91 -19.33 -8.59
N GLU A 501 14.08 -19.04 -8.02
CA GLU A 501 15.38 -19.26 -8.65
C GLU A 501 16.24 -20.13 -7.75
N ASN A 502 16.91 -21.14 -8.31
CA ASN A 502 17.86 -21.93 -7.54
C ASN A 502 19.05 -21.05 -7.16
N LYS A 503 19.55 -21.20 -5.93
CA LYS A 503 20.85 -20.63 -5.58
C LYS A 503 21.91 -21.40 -6.36
N THR A 504 22.53 -20.75 -7.34
CA THR A 504 23.71 -21.26 -8.06
C THR A 504 24.94 -21.21 -7.16
#